data_AF-A0A2N2H2N9-F1
#
_entry.id   AF-A0A2N2H2N9-F1
#
_cell.length_a   1.000
_cell.length_b   1.000
_cell.length_c   1.000
_cell.angle_alpha   90.00
_cell.angle_beta   90.00
_cell.angle_gamma   90.00
#
_symmetry.space_group_name_H-M   'P 1'
#
loop_
_entity.id
_entity.type
_entity.pdbx_description
1 polymer ?
#
loop_
_entity_poly.entity_id
_entity_poly.type
_entity_poly.pdbx_seq_one_letter_code
_entity_poly.pdbx_strand_id
1 'polypeptide(L)'
;MRHWILALMLFQISWLGCEDDAPPADPRPVCGDGRVEAPETCDGTDLQGMSCTDLGFTGGALLCGADCTIDTVECSNTISCEQVVDPCETSGATRCVEGARSSCTADADACLSWGANFPCASGTCADETDCAPEVVDGGPIWLVHVSDLHFGKGNNVATTYAYLLSTVVPAIHPTATFQTGDMVDDGDVEPHWLEYDTSWRGLADEPPVYLEIAGNHDVKGDGESYWLTHTPTGAWDPELFGVTGLSTALGGVEVVRTNTSSGSINVQNTNGYFSEDQANALLALTPAADAVFRVLLAHHPTVGLLFLTIGRDRMRSVMAHFGSEVYLCGHLHSANITWDGSVLLVQASEFGEDTTFTLVAKDGDDLSSRELPITGPWVMITSPGDPNLGGDNPRARSFTVGSVLPVRALGFALNDDLTLSVQLDAGDWLPMTQTSAGVWEADVTLPALADTRRLTVRASSSEGSSEHTIDVIVQ
;
A
#
# COMPACT_ATOMS: atom_id res chain seq x y z
N MET A 1 -56.76 25.50 37.91
CA MET A 1 -58.12 25.23 37.38
C MET A 1 -58.20 23.71 37.24
N ARG A 2 -58.84 22.89 38.09
CA ARG A 2 -60.02 22.99 38.97
C ARG A 2 -61.35 23.19 38.22
N HIS A 3 -62.35 22.37 38.61
CA HIS A 3 -63.74 22.23 38.11
C HIS A 3 -63.91 21.29 36.88
N TRP A 4 -64.93 20.43 36.73
CA TRP A 4 -66.02 19.93 37.64
C TRP A 4 -66.72 18.67 37.00
N ILE A 5 -67.02 17.56 37.71
CA ILE A 5 -68.19 17.15 38.55
C ILE A 5 -69.31 16.31 37.86
N LEU A 6 -69.62 15.13 38.45
CA LEU A 6 -70.87 14.31 38.49
C LEU A 6 -71.63 13.94 37.18
N ALA A 7 -72.28 12.77 37.04
CA ALA A 7 -73.33 12.24 37.92
C ALA A 7 -73.61 10.72 37.79
N LEU A 8 -74.21 10.13 38.85
CA LEU A 8 -74.84 8.79 38.84
C LEU A 8 -76.24 8.85 38.22
N MET A 9 -76.76 7.71 37.72
CA MET A 9 -78.14 7.27 37.99
C MET A 9 -78.34 5.75 37.80
N LEU A 10 -79.06 5.14 38.74
CA LEU A 10 -79.56 3.75 38.72
C LEU A 10 -81.01 3.73 38.19
N PHE A 11 -81.45 2.65 37.51
CA PHE A 11 -82.82 2.09 37.49
C PHE A 11 -82.74 0.77 36.66
N GLN A 12 -82.97 -0.47 37.15
CA GLN A 12 -84.11 -1.15 37.83
C GLN A 12 -85.09 -1.86 36.87
N ILE A 13 -85.48 -3.10 37.23
CA ILE A 13 -86.62 -3.94 36.75
C ILE A 13 -86.41 -4.65 35.39
N SER A 14 -86.82 -5.89 35.10
CA SER A 14 -87.08 -7.19 35.77
C SER A 14 -87.92 -8.07 34.80
N TRP A 15 -87.53 -9.35 34.61
CA TRP A 15 -88.40 -10.51 34.29
C TRP A 15 -89.21 -10.59 32.95
N LEU A 16 -88.88 -11.57 32.07
CA LEU A 16 -89.68 -12.80 31.79
C LEU A 16 -89.08 -13.72 30.69
N GLY A 17 -88.95 -15.04 30.95
CA GLY A 17 -89.02 -16.21 30.02
C GLY A 17 -88.08 -16.32 28.80
N CYS A 18 -87.61 -17.49 28.36
CA CYS A 18 -87.90 -18.89 28.72
C CYS A 18 -86.63 -19.76 28.65
N GLU A 19 -86.68 -20.97 29.24
CA GLU A 19 -85.69 -22.04 29.05
C GLU A 19 -85.61 -22.57 27.61
N ASP A 20 -84.40 -22.98 27.20
CA ASP A 20 -84.17 -24.09 26.27
C ASP A 20 -83.23 -25.08 26.97
N ASP A 21 -83.64 -26.35 27.07
CA ASP A 21 -82.92 -27.40 27.80
C ASP A 21 -81.64 -27.84 27.07
N ALA A 22 -80.48 -27.35 27.53
CA ALA A 22 -79.20 -28.02 27.32
C ALA A 22 -78.79 -28.75 28.61
N PRO A 23 -78.40 -30.04 28.57
CA PRO A 23 -77.84 -30.69 29.74
C PRO A 23 -76.58 -29.94 30.21
N PRO A 24 -76.33 -29.83 31.52
CA PRO A 24 -75.14 -29.13 32.01
C PRO A 24 -73.88 -29.81 31.46
N ALA A 25 -72.98 -29.02 30.89
CA ALA A 25 -71.64 -29.50 30.56
C ALA A 25 -71.00 -30.09 31.83
N ASP A 26 -70.49 -31.31 31.72
CA ASP A 26 -69.78 -31.99 32.80
C ASP A 26 -68.49 -31.20 33.07
N PRO A 27 -68.28 -30.58 34.24
CA PRO A 27 -67.19 -29.65 34.48
C PRO A 27 -65.88 -30.37 34.80
N ARG A 28 -65.61 -31.47 34.08
CA ARG A 28 -64.42 -32.30 34.21
C ARG A 28 -63.62 -32.17 32.91
N PRO A 29 -62.32 -31.85 32.95
CA PRO A 29 -61.47 -31.82 31.76
C PRO A 29 -61.60 -33.09 30.92
N VAL A 30 -61.80 -32.93 29.61
CA VAL A 30 -61.92 -34.03 28.65
C VAL A 30 -60.97 -33.80 27.48
N CYS A 31 -59.78 -34.39 27.59
CA CYS A 31 -58.83 -34.44 26.49
C CYS A 31 -59.46 -34.90 25.17
N GLY A 32 -59.30 -34.08 24.13
CA GLY A 32 -59.86 -34.21 22.80
C GLY A 32 -61.17 -33.45 22.57
N ASP A 33 -61.57 -32.53 23.46
CA ASP A 33 -62.76 -31.67 23.28
C ASP A 33 -62.47 -30.35 22.53
N GLY A 34 -61.19 -30.03 22.34
CA GLY A 34 -60.71 -28.82 21.67
C GLY A 34 -60.58 -27.59 22.58
N ARG A 35 -60.58 -27.75 23.90
CA ARG A 35 -60.24 -26.70 24.89
C ARG A 35 -59.22 -27.20 25.87
N VAL A 36 -58.20 -26.39 26.17
CA VAL A 36 -57.22 -26.76 27.19
C VAL A 36 -57.76 -26.46 28.58
N GLU A 37 -58.04 -27.51 29.35
CA GLU A 37 -58.60 -27.42 30.70
C GLU A 37 -57.65 -28.05 31.73
N ALA A 38 -57.29 -27.30 32.79
CA ALA A 38 -56.30 -27.77 33.77
C ALA A 38 -56.73 -29.12 34.39
N PRO A 39 -55.92 -30.20 34.26
CA PRO A 39 -54.45 -30.18 34.21
C PRO A 39 -53.80 -30.33 32.81
N GLU A 40 -54.55 -30.22 31.72
CA GLU A 40 -54.04 -30.40 30.35
C GLU A 40 -53.02 -29.33 29.96
N THR A 41 -52.10 -29.69 29.06
CA THR A 41 -51.08 -28.75 28.53
C THR A 41 -51.40 -28.26 27.12
N CYS A 42 -52.21 -29.03 26.39
CA CYS A 42 -52.75 -28.74 25.07
C CYS A 42 -54.04 -29.58 24.87
N ASP A 43 -54.84 -29.27 23.86
CA ASP A 43 -55.89 -30.15 23.36
C ASP A 43 -55.98 -30.05 21.84
N GLY A 44 -55.74 -31.17 21.15
CA GLY A 44 -55.87 -31.26 19.69
C GLY A 44 -54.96 -30.27 18.96
N THR A 45 -55.54 -29.17 18.46
CA THR A 45 -54.80 -28.07 17.80
C THR A 45 -54.60 -26.84 18.70
N ASP A 46 -55.20 -26.78 19.88
CA ASP A 46 -54.94 -25.73 20.86
C ASP A 46 -53.69 -26.08 21.68
N LEU A 47 -52.55 -25.55 21.22
CA LEU A 47 -51.24 -25.70 21.85
C LEU A 47 -50.93 -24.56 22.84
N GLN A 48 -51.93 -23.76 23.23
CA GLN A 48 -51.76 -22.52 24.01
C GLN A 48 -50.74 -21.52 23.39
N GLY A 49 -50.52 -21.60 22.08
CA GLY A 49 -49.53 -20.80 21.36
C GLY A 49 -48.07 -21.26 21.50
N MET A 50 -47.81 -22.42 22.13
CA MET A 50 -46.47 -23.01 22.17
C MET A 50 -46.04 -23.56 20.80
N SER A 51 -44.75 -23.47 20.53
CA SER A 51 -44.07 -23.98 19.32
C SER A 51 -42.85 -24.84 19.68
N CYS A 52 -42.35 -25.62 18.72
CA CYS A 52 -41.08 -26.36 18.89
C CYS A 52 -39.92 -25.44 19.33
N THR A 53 -39.87 -24.20 18.83
CA THR A 53 -38.86 -23.20 19.20
C THR A 53 -38.95 -22.74 20.66
N ASP A 54 -40.15 -22.67 21.25
CA ASP A 54 -40.32 -22.33 22.67
C ASP A 54 -39.81 -23.44 23.61
N LEU A 55 -39.68 -24.67 23.08
CA LEU A 55 -39.22 -25.86 23.79
C LEU A 55 -37.74 -26.19 23.51
N GLY A 56 -37.03 -25.32 22.77
CA GLY A 56 -35.59 -25.43 22.53
C GLY A 56 -35.17 -26.22 21.28
N PHE A 57 -36.10 -26.52 20.37
CA PHE A 57 -35.83 -27.14 19.07
C PHE A 57 -35.59 -26.07 17.99
N THR A 58 -34.95 -26.42 16.87
CA THR A 58 -34.68 -25.45 15.78
C THR A 58 -35.89 -25.21 14.85
N GLY A 59 -36.88 -26.12 14.86
CA GLY A 59 -38.12 -25.97 14.10
C GLY A 59 -39.00 -27.22 14.17
N GLY A 60 -39.89 -27.39 13.19
CA GLY A 60 -40.80 -28.54 13.09
C GLY A 60 -42.25 -28.23 13.51
N ALA A 61 -43.08 -29.27 13.57
CA ALA A 61 -44.48 -29.18 13.99
C ALA A 61 -44.61 -29.65 15.44
N LEU A 62 -45.18 -28.80 16.30
CA LEU A 62 -45.53 -29.20 17.65
C LEU A 62 -46.92 -29.83 17.64
N LEU A 63 -47.08 -30.97 18.31
CA LEU A 63 -48.33 -31.73 18.33
C LEU A 63 -48.86 -31.85 19.76
N CYS A 64 -50.15 -32.13 19.88
CA CYS A 64 -50.76 -32.55 21.14
C CYS A 64 -50.98 -34.07 21.14
N GLY A 65 -50.46 -34.75 22.15
CA GLY A 65 -50.63 -36.18 22.35
C GLY A 65 -52.07 -36.55 22.69
N ALA A 66 -52.42 -37.83 22.51
CA ALA A 66 -53.75 -38.36 22.86
C ALA A 66 -54.03 -38.43 24.39
N ASP A 67 -53.07 -37.98 25.21
CA ASP A 67 -53.18 -37.79 26.66
C ASP A 67 -53.11 -36.30 27.07
N CYS A 68 -53.19 -35.38 26.10
CA CYS A 68 -53.14 -33.92 26.27
C CYS A 68 -51.85 -33.40 26.90
N THR A 69 -50.77 -34.18 26.71
CA THR A 69 -49.39 -33.74 26.87
C THR A 69 -48.80 -33.27 25.54
N ILE A 70 -47.84 -32.36 25.60
CA ILE A 70 -47.12 -31.87 24.41
C ILE A 70 -46.26 -32.99 23.82
N ASP A 71 -46.43 -33.23 22.51
CA ASP A 71 -45.63 -34.19 21.74
C ASP A 71 -44.65 -33.42 20.82
N THR A 72 -43.35 -33.70 21.01
CA THR A 72 -42.24 -33.10 20.27
C THR A 72 -41.66 -34.02 19.18
N VAL A 73 -42.33 -35.12 18.84
CA VAL A 73 -41.83 -36.10 17.82
C VAL A 73 -41.59 -35.47 16.45
N GLU A 74 -42.39 -34.48 16.05
CA GLU A 74 -42.21 -33.74 14.78
C GLU A 74 -41.42 -32.42 14.94
N CYS A 75 -40.81 -32.17 16.11
CA CYS A 75 -39.84 -31.09 16.29
C CYS A 75 -38.45 -31.52 15.78
N SER A 76 -37.78 -30.64 15.05
CA SER A 76 -36.47 -30.90 14.46
C SER A 76 -35.33 -30.19 15.20
N ASN A 77 -34.16 -30.82 15.22
CA ASN A 77 -32.90 -30.25 15.68
C ASN A 77 -31.85 -30.09 14.57
N THR A 78 -32.13 -30.55 13.34
CA THR A 78 -31.17 -30.41 12.23
C THR A 78 -31.22 -29.00 11.67
N ILE A 79 -30.08 -28.31 11.65
CA ILE A 79 -29.89 -27.11 10.83
C ILE A 79 -29.76 -27.58 9.38
N SER A 80 -30.58 -27.05 8.48
CA SER A 80 -30.38 -27.27 7.05
C SER A 80 -29.19 -26.45 6.57
N CYS A 81 -28.30 -27.03 5.77
CA CYS A 81 -27.11 -26.32 5.26
C CYS A 81 -27.43 -25.07 4.41
N GLU A 82 -28.69 -24.89 4.02
CA GLU A 82 -29.24 -23.67 3.40
C GLU A 82 -29.17 -22.43 4.30
N GLN A 83 -28.91 -22.58 5.60
CA GLN A 83 -28.74 -21.46 6.55
C GLN A 83 -27.27 -21.15 6.89
N VAL A 84 -26.32 -21.80 6.20
CA VAL A 84 -24.88 -21.54 6.37
C VAL A 84 -24.52 -20.19 5.73
N VAL A 85 -23.86 -19.33 6.51
CA VAL A 85 -23.27 -18.10 6.00
C VAL A 85 -21.95 -18.42 5.32
N ASP A 86 -21.74 -17.86 4.12
CA ASP A 86 -20.54 -18.07 3.29
C ASP A 86 -20.25 -19.55 2.96
N PRO A 87 -21.19 -20.24 2.28
CA PRO A 87 -21.07 -21.65 1.95
C PRO A 87 -20.02 -21.91 0.86
N CYS A 88 -19.53 -23.16 0.82
CA CYS A 88 -18.56 -23.62 -0.19
C CYS A 88 -18.96 -24.99 -0.76
N GLU A 89 -18.61 -25.25 -2.02
CA GLU A 89 -19.10 -26.45 -2.73
C GLU A 89 -18.26 -27.71 -2.51
N THR A 90 -16.97 -27.56 -2.17
CA THR A 90 -16.01 -28.67 -2.13
C THR A 90 -15.13 -28.62 -0.88
N SER A 91 -15.31 -29.60 0.02
CA SER A 91 -14.46 -29.77 1.20
C SER A 91 -12.97 -29.79 0.85
N GLY A 92 -12.18 -28.97 1.53
CA GLY A 92 -10.74 -28.85 1.29
C GLY A 92 -10.35 -27.94 0.13
N ALA A 93 -11.31 -27.35 -0.60
CA ALA A 93 -11.00 -26.23 -1.50
C ALA A 93 -10.42 -25.04 -0.71
N THR A 94 -9.56 -24.24 -1.33
CA THR A 94 -9.05 -23.00 -0.76
C THR A 94 -9.44 -21.82 -1.62
N ARG A 95 -9.65 -20.66 -1.00
CA ARG A 95 -9.78 -19.37 -1.67
C ARG A 95 -8.81 -18.36 -1.06
N CYS A 96 -8.44 -17.35 -1.82
CA CYS A 96 -7.77 -16.15 -1.33
C CYS A 96 -8.60 -14.91 -1.68
N VAL A 97 -8.93 -14.09 -0.68
CA VAL A 97 -9.72 -12.87 -0.81
C VAL A 97 -9.09 -11.78 0.05
N GLU A 98 -8.91 -10.58 -0.49
CA GLU A 98 -8.36 -9.42 0.23
C GLU A 98 -7.06 -9.71 1.00
N GLY A 99 -6.16 -10.50 0.42
CA GLY A 99 -4.87 -10.84 1.02
C GLY A 99 -4.95 -11.87 2.15
N ALA A 100 -6.06 -12.60 2.30
CA ALA A 100 -6.20 -13.68 3.27
C ALA A 100 -6.75 -14.96 2.64
N ARG A 101 -6.17 -16.10 3.01
CA ARG A 101 -6.56 -17.44 2.58
C ARG A 101 -7.57 -18.06 3.54
N SER A 102 -8.61 -18.69 3.02
CA SER A 102 -9.51 -19.58 3.79
C SER A 102 -9.65 -20.95 3.13
N SER A 103 -9.98 -21.95 3.94
CA SER A 103 -10.21 -23.34 3.51
C SER A 103 -11.65 -23.75 3.77
N CYS A 104 -12.27 -24.42 2.81
CA CYS A 104 -13.62 -24.98 2.92
C CYS A 104 -13.62 -26.19 3.87
N THR A 105 -14.42 -26.16 4.92
CA THR A 105 -14.50 -27.24 5.92
C THR A 105 -15.94 -27.66 6.20
N ALA A 106 -16.12 -28.95 6.50
CA ALA A 106 -17.40 -29.47 6.98
C ALA A 106 -17.54 -29.30 8.49
N ASP A 107 -18.73 -28.92 8.96
CA ASP A 107 -19.11 -28.97 10.37
C ASP A 107 -19.54 -30.38 10.81
N ALA A 108 -20.10 -30.48 12.04
CA ALA A 108 -20.54 -31.75 12.61
C ALA A 108 -21.74 -32.39 11.89
N ASP A 109 -22.53 -31.59 11.18
CA ASP A 109 -23.71 -32.00 10.40
C ASP A 109 -23.38 -32.15 8.89
N ALA A 110 -22.09 -32.10 8.55
CA ALA A 110 -21.52 -32.17 7.21
C ALA A 110 -21.87 -30.98 6.28
N CYS A 111 -22.28 -29.84 6.84
CA CYS A 111 -22.48 -28.62 6.07
C CYS A 111 -21.15 -27.93 5.79
N LEU A 112 -20.97 -27.44 4.55
CA LEU A 112 -19.71 -26.86 4.06
C LEU A 112 -19.73 -25.32 4.12
N SER A 113 -18.79 -24.73 4.85
CA SER A 113 -18.54 -23.29 4.87
C SER A 113 -17.05 -22.96 4.72
N TRP A 114 -16.76 -21.74 4.29
CA TRP A 114 -15.41 -21.21 4.36
C TRP A 114 -15.00 -21.01 5.82
N GLY A 115 -13.84 -21.56 6.19
CA GLY A 115 -13.26 -21.40 7.52
C GLY A 115 -12.66 -20.02 7.77
N ALA A 116 -11.94 -19.88 8.88
CA ALA A 116 -11.26 -18.63 9.23
C ALA A 116 -10.32 -18.14 8.10
N ASN A 117 -10.29 -16.82 7.91
CA ASN A 117 -9.33 -16.16 7.03
C ASN A 117 -7.97 -16.06 7.75
N PHE A 118 -6.94 -16.60 7.12
CA PHE A 118 -5.54 -16.50 7.54
C PHE A 118 -4.83 -15.50 6.63
N PRO A 119 -4.32 -14.38 7.13
CA PRO A 119 -3.57 -13.42 6.32
C PRO A 119 -2.42 -14.10 5.57
N CYS A 120 -2.28 -13.75 4.29
CA CYS A 120 -1.13 -14.14 3.49
C CYS A 120 0.13 -13.44 4.02
N ALA A 121 1.27 -14.11 4.05
CA ALA A 121 2.53 -13.51 4.52
C ALA A 121 2.95 -12.30 3.65
N SER A 122 2.69 -12.38 2.34
CA SER A 122 2.79 -11.28 1.37
C SER A 122 1.79 -10.14 1.60
N GLY A 123 0.69 -10.37 2.33
CA GLY A 123 -0.45 -9.46 2.42
C GLY A 123 -1.35 -9.43 1.17
N THR A 124 -1.05 -10.23 0.14
CA THR A 124 -1.76 -10.24 -1.15
C THR A 124 -2.05 -11.65 -1.66
N CYS A 125 -3.02 -11.77 -2.56
CA CYS A 125 -3.38 -13.03 -3.22
C CYS A 125 -2.67 -13.14 -4.59
N ALA A 126 -2.15 -14.32 -4.95
CA ALA A 126 -1.59 -14.57 -6.28
C ALA A 126 -2.72 -14.74 -7.30
N ASP A 127 -3.76 -15.46 -6.87
CA ASP A 127 -4.96 -15.80 -7.62
C ASP A 127 -6.13 -16.00 -6.64
N GLU A 128 -7.27 -16.48 -7.15
CA GLU A 128 -8.49 -16.71 -6.36
C GLU A 128 -8.34 -17.81 -5.29
N THR A 129 -7.24 -18.57 -5.27
CA THR A 129 -7.05 -19.79 -4.46
C THR A 129 -5.83 -19.79 -3.54
N ASP A 130 -4.75 -19.09 -3.93
CA ASP A 130 -3.45 -19.11 -3.27
C ASP A 130 -2.93 -17.69 -2.93
N CYS A 131 -2.16 -17.61 -1.84
CA CYS A 131 -1.44 -16.39 -1.44
C CYS A 131 -0.33 -16.06 -2.44
N ALA A 132 -0.05 -14.76 -2.65
CA ALA A 132 1.15 -14.35 -3.36
C ALA A 132 2.40 -14.83 -2.61
N PRO A 133 3.46 -15.27 -3.31
CA PRO A 133 4.74 -15.56 -2.65
C PRO A 133 5.25 -14.29 -1.95
N GLU A 134 5.82 -14.46 -0.77
CA GLU A 134 6.33 -13.35 0.07
C GLU A 134 7.53 -12.64 -0.58
N VAL A 135 8.18 -13.31 -1.54
CA VAL A 135 9.29 -12.81 -2.34
C VAL A 135 8.88 -12.84 -3.81
N VAL A 136 8.92 -11.68 -4.49
CA VAL A 136 8.76 -11.63 -5.95
C VAL A 136 10.02 -12.18 -6.60
N ASP A 137 9.83 -13.16 -7.49
CA ASP A 137 10.89 -13.77 -8.30
C ASP A 137 11.54 -12.69 -9.18
N GLY A 138 12.85 -12.46 -9.02
CA GLY A 138 13.65 -11.56 -9.85
C GLY A 138 14.24 -10.31 -9.16
N GLY A 139 13.95 -10.08 -7.87
CA GLY A 139 14.64 -9.08 -7.05
C GLY A 139 14.02 -7.67 -7.06
N PRO A 140 14.73 -6.65 -6.54
CA PRO A 140 14.28 -5.27 -6.52
C PRO A 140 14.60 -4.56 -7.84
N ILE A 141 13.82 -3.54 -8.19
CA ILE A 141 14.18 -2.52 -9.17
C ILE A 141 14.70 -1.32 -8.40
N TRP A 142 15.91 -0.83 -8.69
CA TRP A 142 16.47 0.34 -8.02
C TRP A 142 17.00 1.41 -8.99
N LEU A 143 16.96 2.64 -8.50
CA LEU A 143 17.22 3.87 -9.23
C LEU A 143 18.21 4.72 -8.43
N VAL A 144 19.06 5.46 -9.12
CA VAL A 144 19.81 6.57 -8.54
C VAL A 144 19.03 7.85 -8.81
N HIS A 145 18.82 8.63 -7.77
CA HIS A 145 18.20 9.95 -7.84
C HIS A 145 19.15 10.99 -7.27
N VAL A 146 19.41 12.02 -8.06
CA VAL A 146 20.18 13.21 -7.70
C VAL A 146 19.42 14.45 -8.14
N SER A 147 19.71 15.59 -7.53
CA SER A 147 19.12 16.87 -7.89
C SER A 147 20.10 18.01 -7.60
N ASP A 148 19.82 19.19 -8.14
CA ASP A 148 20.39 20.47 -7.70
C ASP A 148 21.94 20.43 -7.70
N LEU A 149 22.52 20.42 -8.92
CA LEU A 149 23.97 20.39 -9.13
C LEU A 149 24.58 21.79 -9.06
N HIS A 150 23.86 22.79 -9.59
CA HIS A 150 24.26 24.20 -9.63
C HIS A 150 25.69 24.46 -10.11
N PHE A 151 26.05 23.89 -11.27
CA PHE A 151 27.27 24.26 -11.99
C PHE A 151 27.35 25.79 -12.16
N GLY A 152 28.54 26.35 -11.92
CA GLY A 152 28.75 27.80 -11.82
C GLY A 152 28.84 28.39 -10.39
N LYS A 153 28.38 27.70 -9.33
CA LYS A 153 28.53 28.19 -7.94
C LYS A 153 29.98 28.30 -7.44
N GLY A 154 30.93 27.66 -8.13
CA GLY A 154 32.36 27.65 -7.75
C GLY A 154 32.71 26.63 -6.66
N ASN A 155 31.86 25.61 -6.48
CA ASN A 155 32.12 24.41 -5.67
C ASN A 155 32.85 23.34 -6.51
N ASN A 156 32.92 22.10 -6.00
CA ASN A 156 33.62 20.99 -6.67
C ASN A 156 32.71 20.10 -7.55
N VAL A 157 31.49 20.54 -7.88
CA VAL A 157 30.46 19.68 -8.49
C VAL A 157 30.92 18.97 -9.76
N ALA A 158 31.72 19.63 -10.62
CA ALA A 158 32.28 19.00 -11.82
C ALA A 158 33.09 17.71 -11.52
N THR A 159 33.84 17.70 -10.40
CA THR A 159 34.64 16.53 -10.01
C THR A 159 33.79 15.46 -9.33
N THR A 160 32.88 15.85 -8.43
CA THR A 160 32.05 14.89 -7.67
C THR A 160 30.98 14.26 -8.57
N TYR A 161 30.40 15.02 -9.50
CA TYR A 161 29.41 14.50 -10.44
C TYR A 161 30.03 13.57 -11.49
N ALA A 162 31.20 13.92 -12.03
CA ALA A 162 31.96 13.01 -12.88
C ALA A 162 32.35 11.71 -12.14
N TYR A 163 32.65 11.78 -10.83
CA TYR A 163 32.91 10.59 -10.01
C TYR A 163 31.65 9.75 -9.76
N LEU A 164 30.49 10.36 -9.53
CA LEU A 164 29.20 9.67 -9.44
C LEU A 164 28.96 8.84 -10.71
N LEU A 165 29.03 9.47 -11.88
CA LEU A 165 28.71 8.84 -13.16
C LEU A 165 29.78 7.82 -13.60
N SER A 166 31.07 8.08 -13.37
CA SER A 166 32.16 7.20 -13.84
C SER A 166 32.55 6.07 -12.89
N THR A 167 32.19 6.16 -11.60
CA THR A 167 32.64 5.21 -10.57
C THR A 167 31.48 4.65 -9.75
N VAL A 168 30.60 5.50 -9.21
CA VAL A 168 29.53 5.05 -8.30
C VAL A 168 28.39 4.36 -9.05
N VAL A 169 27.85 4.99 -10.10
CA VAL A 169 26.78 4.41 -10.94
C VAL A 169 27.21 3.06 -11.55
N PRO A 170 28.44 2.90 -12.11
CA PRO A 170 28.95 1.60 -12.56
C PRO A 170 29.16 0.56 -11.45
N ALA A 171 29.40 0.97 -10.20
CA ALA A 171 29.56 0.02 -9.08
C ALA A 171 28.21 -0.46 -8.52
N ILE A 172 27.16 0.37 -8.59
CA ILE A 172 25.82 0.06 -8.05
C ILE A 172 24.83 -0.44 -9.11
N HIS A 173 25.19 -0.39 -10.40
CA HIS A 173 24.42 -0.91 -11.54
C HIS A 173 22.89 -0.67 -11.45
N PRO A 174 22.42 0.59 -11.36
CA PRO A 174 21.00 0.89 -11.22
C PRO A 174 20.23 0.61 -12.51
N THR A 175 18.91 0.47 -12.41
CA THR A 175 18.03 0.38 -13.58
C THR A 175 18.03 1.68 -14.38
N ALA A 176 18.13 2.82 -13.70
CA ALA A 176 18.32 4.13 -14.29
C ALA A 176 18.89 5.14 -13.27
N THR A 177 19.44 6.24 -13.79
CA THR A 177 19.91 7.40 -13.03
C THR A 177 19.12 8.64 -13.44
N PHE A 178 18.49 9.31 -12.49
CA PHE A 178 17.62 10.46 -12.72
C PHE A 178 18.15 11.72 -12.03
N GLN A 179 18.21 12.81 -12.79
CA GLN A 179 18.61 14.14 -12.35
C GLN A 179 17.39 15.08 -12.40
N THR A 180 16.88 15.50 -11.25
CA THR A 180 15.62 16.27 -11.13
C THR A 180 15.77 17.80 -11.20
N GLY A 181 16.78 18.32 -11.88
CA GLY A 181 16.87 19.72 -12.31
C GLY A 181 17.86 20.56 -11.51
N ASP A 182 18.01 21.82 -11.95
CA ASP A 182 19.04 22.76 -11.51
C ASP A 182 20.45 22.20 -11.73
N MET A 183 20.72 21.82 -12.99
CA MET A 183 22.06 21.43 -13.44
C MET A 183 23.01 22.63 -13.37
N VAL A 184 22.57 23.82 -13.76
CA VAL A 184 23.37 25.05 -13.67
C VAL A 184 22.75 26.04 -12.69
N ASP A 185 23.58 26.88 -12.05
CA ASP A 185 23.07 27.92 -11.14
C ASP A 185 22.43 29.11 -11.87
N ASP A 186 22.83 29.33 -13.13
CA ASP A 186 22.26 30.37 -13.97
C ASP A 186 22.19 29.91 -15.43
N GLY A 187 20.98 29.59 -15.88
CA GLY A 187 20.67 29.15 -17.24
C GLY A 187 21.09 30.12 -18.33
N ASP A 188 21.12 31.42 -18.03
CA ASP A 188 21.56 32.49 -18.95
C ASP A 188 23.09 32.52 -19.18
N VAL A 189 23.86 31.67 -18.50
CA VAL A 189 25.34 31.70 -18.50
C VAL A 189 25.93 30.46 -19.17
N GLU A 190 26.14 30.52 -20.49
CA GLU A 190 26.76 29.46 -21.31
C GLU A 190 28.01 28.80 -20.69
N PRO A 191 28.96 29.52 -20.05
CA PRO A 191 30.07 28.89 -19.34
C PRO A 191 29.68 27.83 -18.28
N HIS A 192 28.54 27.97 -17.60
CA HIS A 192 28.06 26.98 -16.64
C HIS A 192 27.62 25.69 -17.35
N TRP A 193 26.91 25.84 -18.47
CA TRP A 193 26.52 24.73 -19.34
C TRP A 193 27.72 24.01 -19.94
N LEU A 194 28.77 24.73 -20.33
CA LEU A 194 30.00 24.12 -20.84
C LEU A 194 30.76 23.32 -19.76
N GLU A 195 30.73 23.77 -18.50
CA GLU A 195 31.28 23.01 -17.38
C GLU A 195 30.46 21.73 -17.13
N TYR A 196 29.13 21.84 -17.16
CA TYR A 196 28.20 20.72 -17.06
C TYR A 196 28.44 19.67 -18.17
N ASP A 197 28.50 20.11 -19.43
CA ASP A 197 28.74 19.27 -20.62
C ASP A 197 30.00 18.39 -20.44
N THR A 198 31.07 18.95 -19.86
CA THR A 198 32.32 18.19 -19.62
C THR A 198 32.24 17.16 -18.49
N SER A 199 31.20 17.21 -17.65
CA SER A 199 31.07 16.39 -16.45
C SER A 199 30.16 15.18 -16.61
N TRP A 200 29.26 15.18 -17.61
CA TRP A 200 28.43 14.03 -17.96
C TRP A 200 28.86 13.32 -19.25
N ARG A 201 29.40 14.06 -20.24
CA ARG A 201 29.56 13.58 -21.62
C ARG A 201 30.56 12.43 -21.74
N GLY A 202 30.02 11.24 -22.08
CA GLY A 202 30.79 10.00 -22.18
C GLY A 202 31.07 9.32 -20.85
N LEU A 203 30.45 9.79 -19.77
CA LEU A 203 30.46 9.16 -18.43
C LEU A 203 29.06 8.66 -18.04
N ALA A 204 28.01 9.41 -18.37
CA ALA A 204 26.63 8.94 -18.24
C ALA A 204 26.26 7.94 -19.35
N ASP A 205 25.31 7.06 -19.06
CA ASP A 205 24.58 6.28 -20.07
C ASP A 205 23.74 7.20 -20.98
N GLU A 206 23.26 6.66 -22.10
CA GLU A 206 22.33 7.37 -22.98
C GLU A 206 20.87 7.27 -22.45
N PRO A 207 20.00 8.25 -22.77
CA PRO A 207 18.57 8.13 -22.54
C PRO A 207 17.98 6.85 -23.16
N PRO A 208 17.05 6.16 -22.46
CA PRO A 208 16.36 6.60 -21.25
C PRO A 208 16.96 6.08 -19.93
N VAL A 209 18.14 5.42 -19.96
CA VAL A 209 18.79 4.86 -18.75
C VAL A 209 19.34 5.98 -17.85
N TYR A 210 19.77 7.08 -18.47
CA TYR A 210 20.03 8.33 -17.78
C TYR A 210 19.05 9.39 -18.30
N LEU A 211 18.38 10.12 -17.40
CA LEU A 211 17.45 11.19 -17.75
C LEU A 211 17.60 12.40 -16.83
N GLU A 212 17.46 13.58 -17.41
CA GLU A 212 17.32 14.85 -16.71
C GLU A 212 15.97 15.49 -17.01
N ILE A 213 15.54 16.37 -16.11
CA ILE A 213 14.47 17.35 -16.35
C ILE A 213 14.98 18.73 -15.97
N ALA A 214 14.34 19.78 -16.49
CA ALA A 214 14.74 21.16 -16.16
C ALA A 214 14.23 21.61 -14.78
N GLY A 215 15.10 22.27 -14.03
CA GLY A 215 14.79 23.05 -12.83
C GLY A 215 14.72 24.55 -13.11
N ASN A 216 14.34 25.35 -12.10
CA ASN A 216 14.07 26.78 -12.28
C ASN A 216 15.34 27.66 -12.41
N HIS A 217 16.53 27.14 -12.11
CA HIS A 217 17.79 27.80 -12.48
C HIS A 217 18.15 27.57 -13.95
N ASP A 218 17.81 26.41 -14.52
CA ASP A 218 18.17 26.03 -15.89
C ASP A 218 17.47 26.88 -16.97
N VAL A 219 16.20 27.23 -16.78
CA VAL A 219 15.37 27.91 -17.81
C VAL A 219 15.30 29.44 -17.65
N LYS A 220 16.28 30.05 -16.97
CA LYS A 220 16.43 31.51 -16.91
C LYS A 220 16.78 32.05 -18.29
N GLY A 221 16.00 33.01 -18.78
CA GLY A 221 16.21 33.73 -20.05
C GLY A 221 16.36 32.81 -21.26
N ASP A 222 17.55 32.78 -21.87
CA ASP A 222 17.87 31.91 -23.03
C ASP A 222 18.19 30.45 -22.60
N GLY A 223 18.21 30.16 -21.30
CA GLY A 223 18.59 28.89 -20.68
C GLY A 223 17.81 27.65 -21.13
N GLU A 224 16.54 27.78 -21.54
CA GLU A 224 15.82 26.65 -22.16
C GLU A 224 16.50 26.19 -23.46
N SER A 225 17.02 27.12 -24.26
CA SER A 225 17.78 26.77 -25.47
C SER A 225 19.11 26.10 -25.13
N TYR A 226 19.75 26.47 -24.03
CA TYR A 226 21.00 25.86 -23.60
C TYR A 226 20.76 24.46 -23.00
N TRP A 227 19.72 24.27 -22.19
CA TRP A 227 19.31 22.96 -21.67
C TRP A 227 19.08 21.96 -22.81
N LEU A 228 18.37 22.38 -23.86
CA LEU A 228 18.11 21.56 -25.05
C LEU A 228 19.38 21.16 -25.84
N THR A 229 20.48 21.91 -25.73
CA THR A 229 21.73 21.61 -26.45
C THR A 229 22.84 21.00 -25.59
N HIS A 230 22.80 21.17 -24.26
CA HIS A 230 23.85 20.74 -23.33
C HIS A 230 23.44 19.57 -22.41
N THR A 231 22.20 19.09 -22.50
CA THR A 231 21.75 17.84 -21.86
C THR A 231 21.56 16.73 -22.90
N PRO A 232 21.90 15.46 -22.62
CA PRO A 232 21.56 14.34 -23.48
C PRO A 232 20.05 14.16 -23.57
N THR A 233 19.29 14.44 -22.50
CA THR A 233 17.83 14.31 -22.51
C THR A 233 17.19 15.30 -23.48
N GLY A 234 17.58 16.58 -23.46
CA GLY A 234 17.04 17.58 -24.39
C GLY A 234 17.48 17.40 -25.84
N ALA A 235 18.66 16.80 -26.06
CA ALA A 235 19.11 16.41 -27.40
C ALA A 235 18.38 15.16 -27.95
N TRP A 236 17.95 14.25 -27.06
CA TRP A 236 17.21 13.03 -27.40
C TRP A 236 15.72 13.29 -27.60
N ASP A 237 15.10 14.01 -26.67
CA ASP A 237 13.70 14.39 -26.67
C ASP A 237 13.55 15.89 -26.33
N PRO A 238 13.33 16.76 -27.32
CA PRO A 238 13.15 18.19 -27.08
C PRO A 238 11.78 18.53 -26.47
N GLU A 239 10.87 17.56 -26.32
CA GLU A 239 9.70 17.73 -25.47
C GLU A 239 10.16 17.63 -24.00
N LEU A 240 10.13 18.77 -23.28
CA LEU A 240 10.57 18.90 -21.88
C LEU A 240 9.74 18.07 -20.88
N PHE A 241 8.79 17.28 -21.36
CA PHE A 241 7.89 16.41 -20.63
C PHE A 241 7.46 15.26 -21.55
N GLY A 242 7.04 14.14 -20.98
CA GLY A 242 6.63 12.99 -21.77
C GLY A 242 6.54 11.71 -20.95
N VAL A 243 6.37 10.58 -21.63
CA VAL A 243 6.36 9.24 -21.00
C VAL A 243 7.41 8.37 -21.68
N THR A 244 8.09 7.54 -20.92
CA THR A 244 9.23 6.76 -21.39
C THR A 244 9.32 5.44 -20.66
N GLY A 245 9.55 4.35 -21.41
CA GLY A 245 9.67 3.00 -20.86
C GLY A 245 11.12 2.54 -20.75
N LEU A 246 11.46 1.92 -19.64
CA LEU A 246 12.67 1.13 -19.42
C LEU A 246 12.29 -0.35 -19.30
N SER A 247 13.07 -1.25 -19.89
CA SER A 247 12.85 -2.70 -19.76
C SER A 247 13.75 -3.30 -18.70
N THR A 248 13.16 -4.03 -17.75
CA THR A 248 13.89 -4.83 -16.75
C THR A 248 13.61 -6.32 -16.91
N ALA A 249 14.30 -7.18 -16.15
CA ALA A 249 13.97 -8.61 -16.09
C ALA A 249 12.58 -8.89 -15.48
N LEU A 250 12.02 -7.93 -14.73
CA LEU A 250 10.74 -8.04 -14.01
C LEU A 250 9.54 -7.48 -14.81
N GLY A 251 9.80 -6.60 -15.77
CA GLY A 251 8.77 -5.88 -16.54
C GLY A 251 9.20 -4.46 -16.89
N GLY A 252 8.24 -3.63 -17.33
CA GLY A 252 8.50 -2.24 -17.66
C GLY A 252 8.63 -1.33 -16.42
N VAL A 253 9.53 -0.36 -16.45
CA VAL A 253 9.45 0.84 -15.60
C VAL A 253 8.94 1.99 -16.47
N GLU A 254 7.83 2.59 -16.09
CA GLU A 254 7.24 3.74 -16.79
C GLU A 254 7.64 5.04 -16.08
N VAL A 255 8.34 5.90 -16.81
CA VAL A 255 8.86 7.18 -16.33
C VAL A 255 8.05 8.31 -16.96
N VAL A 256 7.33 9.06 -16.13
CA VAL A 256 6.57 10.25 -16.52
C VAL A 256 7.44 11.49 -16.25
N ARG A 257 8.03 12.05 -17.31
CA ARG A 257 8.81 13.29 -17.24
C ARG A 257 7.87 14.49 -17.24
N THR A 258 8.11 15.46 -16.35
CA THR A 258 7.36 16.71 -16.33
C THR A 258 8.29 17.92 -16.20
N ASN A 259 7.89 19.04 -16.78
CA ASN A 259 8.53 20.33 -16.59
C ASN A 259 7.71 21.17 -15.61
N THR A 260 8.33 21.58 -14.50
CA THR A 260 7.75 22.52 -13.51
C THR A 260 8.52 23.84 -13.40
N SER A 261 9.57 24.03 -14.21
CA SER A 261 10.54 25.12 -14.11
C SER A 261 10.11 26.44 -14.75
N SER A 262 9.33 26.39 -15.83
CA SER A 262 9.07 27.55 -16.67
C SER A 262 7.83 28.34 -16.24
N GLY A 263 8.06 29.54 -15.69
CA GLY A 263 7.03 30.47 -15.25
C GLY A 263 6.95 31.75 -16.10
N SER A 264 5.74 32.25 -16.29
CA SER A 264 5.46 33.56 -16.91
C SER A 264 5.68 34.77 -15.99
N ILE A 265 5.87 34.53 -14.68
CA ILE A 265 6.03 35.55 -13.63
C ILE A 265 6.97 35.03 -12.52
N ASN A 266 7.73 35.92 -11.89
CA ASN A 266 8.79 35.55 -10.94
C ASN A 266 8.39 34.55 -9.84
N VAL A 267 7.15 34.58 -9.32
CA VAL A 267 6.70 33.64 -8.28
C VAL A 267 6.57 32.19 -8.81
N GLN A 268 6.31 32.01 -10.11
CA GLN A 268 6.30 30.70 -10.76
C GLN A 268 7.71 30.13 -10.91
N ASN A 269 8.73 31.00 -11.00
CA ASN A 269 10.15 30.60 -11.07
C ASN A 269 10.74 30.28 -9.67
N THR A 270 9.96 30.42 -8.59
CA THR A 270 10.37 30.09 -7.21
C THR A 270 9.49 29.02 -6.58
N ASN A 271 8.23 28.88 -7.02
CA ASN A 271 7.28 27.92 -6.46
C ASN A 271 6.76 26.93 -7.53
N GLY A 272 7.40 26.87 -8.69
CA GLY A 272 7.03 26.05 -9.83
C GLY A 272 5.72 26.41 -10.54
N TYR A 273 5.62 25.95 -11.79
CA TYR A 273 4.40 26.02 -12.59
C TYR A 273 4.24 24.76 -13.44
N PHE A 274 3.13 24.05 -13.26
CA PHE A 274 2.73 22.93 -14.12
C PHE A 274 1.55 23.36 -14.98
N SER A 275 1.78 23.49 -16.29
CA SER A 275 0.82 24.11 -17.21
C SER A 275 -0.41 23.23 -17.45
N GLU A 276 -1.50 23.86 -17.91
CA GLU A 276 -2.71 23.13 -18.29
C GLU A 276 -2.50 22.33 -19.59
N ASP A 277 -1.77 22.88 -20.55
CA ASP A 277 -1.45 22.20 -21.82
C ASP A 277 -0.60 20.93 -21.59
N GLN A 278 0.41 21.01 -20.70
CA GLN A 278 1.26 19.86 -20.34
C GLN A 278 0.44 18.76 -19.65
N ALA A 279 -0.42 19.14 -18.70
CA ALA A 279 -1.32 18.20 -18.04
C ALA A 279 -2.27 17.52 -19.04
N ASN A 280 -2.90 18.29 -19.93
CA ASN A 280 -3.82 17.77 -20.94
C ASN A 280 -3.12 16.84 -21.94
N ALA A 281 -1.88 17.15 -22.33
CA ALA A 281 -1.06 16.28 -23.19
C ALA A 281 -0.73 14.95 -22.50
N LEU A 282 -0.25 14.98 -21.25
CA LEU A 282 0.07 13.78 -20.48
C LEU A 282 -1.17 12.92 -20.18
N LEU A 283 -2.31 13.54 -19.83
CA LEU A 283 -3.59 12.84 -19.59
C LEU A 283 -4.22 12.25 -20.86
N ALA A 284 -3.76 12.66 -22.06
CA ALA A 284 -4.18 12.06 -23.32
C ALA A 284 -3.38 10.79 -23.69
N LEU A 285 -2.25 10.53 -23.02
CA LEU A 285 -1.47 9.32 -23.21
C LEU A 285 -2.09 8.14 -22.45
N THR A 286 -1.86 6.92 -22.94
CA THR A 286 -2.31 5.69 -22.28
C THR A 286 -1.15 5.12 -21.45
N PRO A 287 -1.31 4.87 -20.14
CA PRO A 287 -0.29 4.25 -19.32
C PRO A 287 0.09 2.85 -19.82
N ALA A 288 1.37 2.48 -19.71
CA ALA A 288 1.87 1.18 -20.10
C ALA A 288 1.25 0.07 -19.25
N ALA A 289 0.56 -0.88 -19.88
CA ALA A 289 -0.19 -1.93 -19.19
C ALA A 289 0.71 -2.96 -18.46
N ASP A 290 1.96 -3.08 -18.89
CA ASP A 290 3.00 -4.00 -18.39
C ASP A 290 4.04 -3.32 -17.48
N ALA A 291 3.83 -2.05 -17.11
CA ALA A 291 4.72 -1.36 -16.18
C ALA A 291 4.51 -1.86 -14.73
N VAL A 292 5.57 -2.47 -14.19
CA VAL A 292 5.66 -3.02 -12.83
C VAL A 292 6.13 -1.98 -11.81
N PHE A 293 6.71 -0.87 -12.26
CA PHE A 293 7.07 0.27 -11.42
C PHE A 293 6.81 1.58 -12.18
N ARG A 294 6.24 2.59 -11.52
CA ARG A 294 5.92 3.88 -12.15
C ARG A 294 6.47 5.06 -11.35
N VAL A 295 7.23 5.91 -12.04
CA VAL A 295 7.98 7.02 -11.45
C VAL A 295 7.63 8.30 -12.19
N LEU A 296 7.33 9.37 -11.45
CA LEU A 296 7.14 10.72 -12.01
C LEU A 296 8.34 11.59 -11.63
N LEU A 297 8.94 12.27 -12.62
CA LEU A 297 10.04 13.22 -12.42
C LEU A 297 9.52 14.67 -12.52
N ALA A 298 9.78 15.49 -11.51
CA ALA A 298 9.49 16.92 -11.50
C ALA A 298 10.48 17.67 -10.61
N HIS A 299 10.91 18.89 -10.96
CA HIS A 299 11.84 19.62 -10.10
C HIS A 299 11.23 20.06 -8.76
N HIS A 300 10.05 20.68 -8.78
CA HIS A 300 9.38 21.21 -7.58
C HIS A 300 8.52 20.14 -6.87
N PRO A 301 8.51 20.08 -5.53
CA PRO A 301 7.71 19.10 -4.78
C PRO A 301 6.20 19.41 -4.80
N THR A 302 5.32 18.41 -4.63
CA THR A 302 3.86 18.64 -4.52
C THR A 302 3.38 18.96 -3.10
N VAL A 303 4.15 18.55 -2.07
CA VAL A 303 3.87 18.72 -0.64
C VAL A 303 5.10 19.27 0.09
N GLY A 304 4.95 19.71 1.34
CA GLY A 304 6.03 20.31 2.11
C GLY A 304 6.12 21.84 1.96
N LEU A 305 7.34 22.38 1.93
CA LEU A 305 7.63 23.81 1.76
C LEU A 305 7.91 24.14 0.29
N LEU A 306 7.68 25.39 -0.11
CA LEU A 306 7.83 25.89 -1.50
C LEU A 306 7.25 24.97 -2.59
N PHE A 307 6.22 24.19 -2.23
CA PHE A 307 5.59 23.24 -3.13
C PHE A 307 4.99 23.94 -4.37
N LEU A 308 4.88 23.15 -5.44
CA LEU A 308 4.27 23.47 -6.73
C LEU A 308 2.96 24.25 -6.55
N THR A 309 3.04 25.58 -6.56
CA THR A 309 1.92 26.43 -6.08
C THR A 309 0.84 26.55 -7.14
N ILE A 310 1.19 26.39 -8.42
CA ILE A 310 0.26 26.46 -9.55
C ILE A 310 0.34 25.17 -10.36
N GLY A 311 -0.78 24.44 -10.39
CA GLY A 311 -0.91 23.19 -11.14
C GLY A 311 -0.76 21.91 -10.33
N ARG A 312 -0.53 21.96 -9.00
CA ARG A 312 -0.45 20.77 -8.14
C ARG A 312 -1.61 19.79 -8.33
N ASP A 313 -2.85 20.27 -8.40
CA ASP A 313 -3.99 19.37 -8.50
C ASP A 313 -4.08 18.71 -9.89
N ARG A 314 -3.52 19.36 -10.94
CA ARG A 314 -3.28 18.72 -12.24
C ARG A 314 -2.14 17.71 -12.17
N MET A 315 -1.06 18.01 -11.46
CA MET A 315 0.05 17.07 -11.23
C MET A 315 -0.43 15.81 -10.51
N ARG A 316 -1.25 15.97 -9.47
CA ARG A 316 -1.94 14.86 -8.78
C ARG A 316 -2.89 14.08 -9.69
N SER A 317 -3.56 14.76 -10.62
CA SER A 317 -4.38 14.09 -11.64
C SER A 317 -3.53 13.25 -12.60
N VAL A 318 -2.34 13.72 -12.98
CA VAL A 318 -1.37 12.96 -13.78
C VAL A 318 -0.81 11.77 -12.99
N MET A 319 -0.40 11.96 -11.74
CA MET A 319 0.03 10.86 -10.86
C MET A 319 -1.05 9.77 -10.75
N ALA A 320 -2.31 10.16 -10.54
CA ALA A 320 -3.44 9.23 -10.45
C ALA A 320 -3.75 8.54 -11.79
N HIS A 321 -3.60 9.24 -12.92
CA HIS A 321 -3.85 8.70 -14.26
C HIS A 321 -2.84 7.62 -14.65
N PHE A 322 -1.55 7.84 -14.40
CA PHE A 322 -0.53 6.82 -14.62
C PHE A 322 -0.49 5.77 -13.52
N GLY A 323 -0.96 6.08 -12.31
CA GLY A 323 -0.71 5.23 -11.14
C GLY A 323 0.75 5.31 -10.70
N SER A 324 1.32 6.51 -10.71
CA SER A 324 2.68 6.78 -10.22
C SER A 324 2.82 6.34 -8.76
N GLU A 325 3.90 5.62 -8.47
CA GLU A 325 4.18 5.10 -7.12
C GLU A 325 5.19 5.96 -6.37
N VAL A 326 6.10 6.58 -7.13
CA VAL A 326 7.15 7.47 -6.65
C VAL A 326 7.13 8.78 -7.44
N TYR A 327 7.36 9.88 -6.73
CA TYR A 327 7.57 11.22 -7.28
C TYR A 327 8.98 11.69 -6.89
N LEU A 328 9.87 11.86 -7.86
CA LEU A 328 11.25 12.30 -7.63
C LEU A 328 11.36 13.80 -7.90
N CYS A 329 11.95 14.55 -6.96
CA CYS A 329 12.14 16.00 -7.06
C CYS A 329 13.37 16.53 -6.29
N GLY A 330 13.56 17.86 -6.30
CA GLY A 330 14.66 18.55 -5.62
C GLY A 330 14.22 19.92 -5.10
N HIS A 331 14.83 20.99 -5.60
CA HIS A 331 14.44 22.41 -5.43
C HIS A 331 14.62 23.00 -4.02
N LEU A 332 14.46 22.20 -2.95
CA LEU A 332 14.60 22.67 -1.57
C LEU A 332 16.01 22.48 -0.99
N HIS A 333 16.96 21.94 -1.77
CA HIS A 333 18.35 21.71 -1.34
C HIS A 333 18.44 20.92 -0.01
N SER A 334 17.52 19.98 0.20
CA SER A 334 17.45 19.18 1.42
C SER A 334 16.69 17.88 1.19
N ALA A 335 17.23 16.77 1.68
CA ALA A 335 16.56 15.49 1.64
C ALA A 335 15.23 15.53 2.40
N ASN A 336 14.17 15.11 1.74
CA ASN A 336 12.85 14.94 2.35
C ASN A 336 12.14 13.76 1.69
N ILE A 337 11.67 12.81 2.51
CA ILE A 337 10.87 11.68 2.06
C ILE A 337 9.50 11.83 2.74
N THR A 338 8.41 11.79 1.99
CA THR A 338 7.05 11.94 2.52
C THR A 338 6.02 11.40 1.54
N TRP A 339 4.73 11.44 1.88
CA TRP A 339 3.64 10.91 1.05
C TRP A 339 2.73 12.02 0.51
N ASP A 340 2.43 11.97 -0.79
CA ASP A 340 1.32 12.69 -1.40
C ASP A 340 0.20 11.70 -1.73
N GLY A 341 -0.64 11.38 -0.73
CA GLY A 341 -1.60 10.29 -0.83
C GLY A 341 -0.90 8.94 -0.78
N SER A 342 -1.00 8.16 -1.87
CA SER A 342 -0.34 6.84 -2.02
C SER A 342 0.96 6.89 -2.83
N VAL A 343 1.45 8.09 -3.17
CA VAL A 343 2.68 8.31 -3.92
C VAL A 343 3.78 8.73 -2.97
N LEU A 344 4.91 8.03 -3.00
CA LEU A 344 6.09 8.37 -2.20
C LEU A 344 6.82 9.53 -2.88
N LEU A 345 6.78 10.72 -2.28
CA LEU A 345 7.62 11.84 -2.69
C LEU A 345 9.01 11.68 -2.10
N VAL A 346 10.01 11.63 -2.97
CA VAL A 346 11.43 11.59 -2.63
C VAL A 346 12.07 12.84 -3.20
N GLN A 347 12.49 13.72 -2.31
CA GLN A 347 13.20 14.95 -2.62
C GLN A 347 14.68 14.78 -2.26
N ALA A 348 15.57 15.02 -3.20
CA ALA A 348 17.02 14.96 -2.97
C ALA A 348 17.57 16.29 -2.40
N SER A 349 18.75 16.21 -1.76
CA SER A 349 19.55 17.36 -1.33
C SER A 349 20.30 18.02 -2.50
N GLU A 350 21.02 19.13 -2.23
CA GLU A 350 21.89 19.77 -3.22
C GLU A 350 23.16 18.95 -3.41
N PHE A 351 23.20 18.11 -4.46
CA PHE A 351 24.37 17.26 -4.74
C PHE A 351 25.67 18.09 -4.88
N GLY A 352 25.56 19.32 -5.41
CA GLY A 352 26.71 20.22 -5.62
C GLY A 352 27.47 20.59 -4.34
N GLU A 353 26.79 20.60 -3.18
CA GLU A 353 27.36 20.93 -1.87
C GLU A 353 27.43 19.72 -0.93
N ASP A 354 26.34 18.95 -0.82
CA ASP A 354 26.23 17.83 0.13
C ASP A 354 26.96 16.57 -0.34
N THR A 355 27.15 16.40 -1.65
CA THR A 355 27.77 15.22 -2.28
C THR A 355 27.10 13.89 -1.92
N THR A 356 25.78 13.93 -1.76
CA THR A 356 24.91 12.78 -1.50
C THR A 356 24.09 12.41 -2.74
N PHE A 357 23.78 11.12 -2.90
CA PHE A 357 22.80 10.64 -3.87
C PHE A 357 21.74 9.82 -3.14
N THR A 358 20.53 9.74 -3.70
CA THR A 358 19.44 8.96 -3.14
C THR A 358 19.30 7.66 -3.93
N LEU A 359 19.29 6.51 -3.24
CA LEU A 359 18.75 5.28 -3.82
C LEU A 359 17.25 5.25 -3.60
N VAL A 360 16.51 4.85 -4.62
CA VAL A 360 15.08 4.54 -4.54
C VAL A 360 14.86 3.15 -5.12
N ALA A 361 14.12 2.30 -4.44
CA ALA A 361 13.86 0.93 -4.86
C ALA A 361 12.38 0.54 -4.69
N LYS A 362 11.95 -0.39 -5.55
CA LYS A 362 10.70 -1.15 -5.42
C LYS A 362 11.05 -2.64 -5.35
N ASP A 363 10.50 -3.35 -4.36
CA ASP A 363 10.77 -4.76 -4.08
C ASP A 363 9.45 -5.48 -3.77
N GLY A 364 8.85 -6.06 -4.80
CA GLY A 364 7.42 -6.40 -4.76
C GLY A 364 6.58 -5.15 -4.56
N ASP A 365 5.76 -5.11 -3.49
CA ASP A 365 4.95 -3.95 -3.13
C ASP A 365 5.68 -2.94 -2.21
N ASP A 366 6.80 -3.35 -1.60
CA ASP A 366 7.59 -2.49 -0.73
C ASP A 366 8.30 -1.40 -1.56
N LEU A 367 8.26 -0.17 -1.06
CA LEU A 367 9.11 0.92 -1.52
C LEU A 367 10.17 1.20 -0.45
N SER A 368 11.39 1.52 -0.90
CA SER A 368 12.48 1.99 -0.05
C SER A 368 13.15 3.19 -0.68
N SER A 369 13.57 4.16 0.14
CA SER A 369 14.39 5.28 -0.29
C SER A 369 15.39 5.66 0.78
N ARG A 370 16.63 5.95 0.39
CA ARG A 370 17.71 6.32 1.31
C ARG A 370 18.71 7.26 0.64
N GLU A 371 18.96 8.40 1.29
CA GLU A 371 20.10 9.25 0.97
C GLU A 371 21.42 8.61 1.47
N LEU A 372 22.44 8.67 0.62
CA LEU A 372 23.75 8.06 0.82
C LEU A 372 24.87 9.03 0.41
N PRO A 373 26.00 9.08 1.12
CA PRO A 373 27.17 9.83 0.67
C PRO A 373 27.77 9.16 -0.58
N ILE A 374 28.48 9.93 -1.40
CA ILE A 374 29.19 9.44 -2.58
C ILE A 374 30.37 8.48 -2.27
N THR A 375 30.63 8.17 -0.98
CA THR A 375 31.66 7.23 -0.52
C THR A 375 31.02 5.96 0.04
N GLY A 376 31.49 4.79 -0.42
CA GLY A 376 31.03 3.48 0.04
C GLY A 376 31.61 3.03 1.41
N PRO A 377 31.22 1.82 1.87
CA PRO A 377 30.25 0.92 1.25
C PRO A 377 28.81 1.43 1.43
N TRP A 378 27.93 1.04 0.52
CA TRP A 378 26.52 1.46 0.49
C TRP A 378 25.59 0.31 0.86
N VAL A 379 24.53 0.62 1.60
CA VAL A 379 23.50 -0.37 2.00
C VAL A 379 22.12 0.25 2.12
N MET A 380 21.09 -0.45 1.65
CA MET A 380 19.68 -0.09 1.85
C MET A 380 18.84 -1.36 1.95
N ILE A 381 17.96 -1.45 2.95
CA ILE A 381 16.98 -2.54 3.07
C ILE A 381 15.86 -2.27 2.07
N THR A 382 15.48 -3.27 1.28
CA THR A 382 14.44 -3.16 0.26
C THR A 382 13.19 -3.95 0.62
N SER A 383 13.32 -5.04 1.37
CA SER A 383 12.20 -5.74 2.01
C SER A 383 12.61 -6.30 3.38
N PRO A 384 11.74 -6.23 4.42
CA PRO A 384 10.43 -5.59 4.41
C PRO A 384 10.51 -4.06 4.28
N GLY A 385 9.43 -3.44 3.81
CA GLY A 385 9.32 -1.98 3.76
C GLY A 385 9.24 -1.36 5.17
N ASP A 386 9.95 -0.25 5.37
CA ASP A 386 9.96 0.47 6.66
C ASP A 386 8.56 1.09 6.94
N PRO A 387 7.90 0.76 8.07
CA PRO A 387 6.63 1.35 8.44
C PRO A 387 6.72 2.87 8.69
N ASN A 388 7.92 3.41 8.89
CA ASN A 388 8.17 4.85 9.09
C ASN A 388 8.66 5.57 7.81
N LEU A 389 8.74 4.89 6.65
CA LEU A 389 9.20 5.52 5.42
C LEU A 389 8.27 6.68 5.06
N GLY A 390 8.81 7.90 5.06
CA GLY A 390 8.05 9.11 4.75
C GLY A 390 7.06 9.58 5.82
N GLY A 391 7.18 9.08 7.05
CA GLY A 391 6.17 9.20 8.10
C GLY A 391 5.38 7.90 8.22
N ASP A 392 4.08 7.95 8.49
CA ASP A 392 3.24 6.75 8.53
C ASP A 392 3.13 6.15 7.11
N ASN A 393 3.87 5.07 6.82
CA ASN A 393 3.90 4.45 5.50
C ASN A 393 2.56 3.73 5.21
N PRO A 394 1.75 4.15 4.21
CA PRO A 394 0.47 3.54 3.89
C PRO A 394 0.59 2.15 3.24
N ARG A 395 1.81 1.73 2.87
CA ARG A 395 2.13 0.37 2.38
C ARG A 395 2.74 -0.53 3.47
N ALA A 396 2.85 -0.05 4.72
CA ALA A 396 3.41 -0.83 5.81
C ALA A 396 2.63 -2.14 6.04
N ARG A 397 3.37 -3.25 6.19
CA ARG A 397 2.83 -4.58 6.48
C ARG A 397 3.23 -5.02 7.90
N SER A 398 2.38 -5.84 8.51
CA SER A 398 2.63 -6.46 9.82
C SER A 398 2.91 -7.96 9.67
N PHE A 399 3.90 -8.46 10.38
CA PHE A 399 4.38 -9.85 10.27
C PHE A 399 3.94 -10.68 11.48
N THR A 400 3.72 -11.97 11.28
CA THR A 400 3.18 -12.85 12.33
C THR A 400 4.23 -13.18 13.40
N VAL A 401 3.86 -13.12 14.68
CA VAL A 401 4.71 -13.58 15.79
C VAL A 401 5.28 -14.99 15.55
N GLY A 402 6.60 -15.13 15.73
CA GLY A 402 7.29 -16.41 15.56
C GLY A 402 7.49 -16.88 14.11
N SER A 403 7.10 -16.10 13.10
CA SER A 403 7.39 -16.44 11.69
C SER A 403 8.87 -16.25 11.35
N VAL A 404 9.27 -16.77 10.19
CA VAL A 404 10.47 -16.30 9.51
C VAL A 404 10.09 -15.05 8.71
N LEU A 405 10.94 -14.03 8.78
CA LEU A 405 10.89 -12.82 7.96
C LEU A 405 12.03 -12.92 6.93
N PRO A 406 11.73 -13.01 5.62
CA PRO A 406 12.76 -12.82 4.60
C PRO A 406 13.19 -11.36 4.60
N VAL A 407 14.50 -11.11 4.63
CA VAL A 407 15.10 -9.77 4.57
C VAL A 407 15.95 -9.66 3.32
N ARG A 408 15.66 -8.65 2.49
CA ARG A 408 16.45 -8.29 1.32
C ARG A 408 17.04 -6.90 1.46
N ALA A 409 18.31 -6.76 1.07
CA ALA A 409 19.01 -5.49 1.02
C ALA A 409 19.86 -5.35 -0.24
N LEU A 410 19.96 -4.12 -0.72
CA LEU A 410 21.01 -3.70 -1.65
C LEU A 410 22.30 -3.45 -0.87
N GLY A 411 23.43 -3.92 -1.39
CA GLY A 411 24.74 -3.81 -0.78
C GLY A 411 25.84 -3.70 -1.83
N PHE A 412 26.57 -2.59 -1.82
CA PHE A 412 27.59 -2.26 -2.82
C PHE A 412 28.88 -1.69 -2.19
N ALA A 413 29.99 -1.86 -2.89
CA ALA A 413 31.32 -1.35 -2.54
C ALA A 413 32.14 -1.18 -3.83
N LEU A 414 33.26 -0.46 -3.76
CA LEU A 414 34.22 -0.36 -4.87
C LEU A 414 35.23 -1.52 -4.87
N ASN A 415 35.45 -2.13 -3.70
CA ASN A 415 36.32 -3.28 -3.51
C ASN A 415 35.53 -4.59 -3.36
N ASP A 416 36.07 -5.68 -3.91
CA ASP A 416 35.47 -7.03 -3.91
C ASP A 416 35.39 -7.72 -2.53
N ASP A 417 35.67 -7.01 -1.43
CA ASP A 417 35.70 -7.56 -0.06
C ASP A 417 34.47 -7.19 0.80
N LEU A 418 33.37 -6.77 0.15
CA LEU A 418 32.10 -6.48 0.79
C LEU A 418 31.48 -7.70 1.48
N THR A 419 31.02 -7.49 2.70
CA THR A 419 30.20 -8.43 3.46
C THR A 419 28.98 -7.72 4.04
N LEU A 420 27.80 -8.35 3.98
CA LEU A 420 26.59 -7.88 4.66
C LEU A 420 26.19 -8.82 5.79
N SER A 421 25.59 -8.24 6.83
CA SER A 421 25.01 -8.95 7.96
C SER A 421 23.76 -8.22 8.47
N VAL A 422 22.81 -8.96 9.04
CA VAL A 422 21.55 -8.46 9.57
C VAL A 422 21.43 -8.74 11.07
N GLN A 423 20.81 -7.83 11.81
CA GLN A 423 20.53 -7.94 13.25
C GLN A 423 19.07 -7.52 13.50
N LEU A 424 18.37 -8.28 14.36
CA LEU A 424 17.09 -7.87 14.92
C LEU A 424 17.28 -7.42 16.38
N ASP A 425 16.73 -6.27 16.73
CA ASP A 425 16.87 -5.58 18.01
C ASP A 425 18.35 -5.49 18.45
N ALA A 426 18.73 -6.24 19.50
CA ALA A 426 20.11 -6.37 19.99
C ALA A 426 20.57 -7.84 20.01
N GLY A 427 20.05 -8.67 19.10
CA GLY A 427 20.40 -10.08 18.93
C GLY A 427 21.78 -10.29 18.30
N ASP A 428 22.05 -11.51 17.84
CA ASP A 428 23.28 -11.81 17.11
C ASP A 428 23.23 -11.28 15.65
N TRP A 429 24.39 -10.93 15.10
CA TRP A 429 24.54 -10.61 13.68
C TRP A 429 24.54 -11.89 12.85
N LEU A 430 23.57 -12.02 11.95
CA LEU A 430 23.45 -13.11 10.99
C LEU A 430 24.11 -12.69 9.66
N PRO A 431 24.94 -13.52 9.01
CA PRO A 431 25.51 -13.20 7.71
C PRO A 431 24.42 -13.23 6.63
N MET A 432 24.46 -12.27 5.70
CA MET A 432 23.61 -12.29 4.50
C MET A 432 24.32 -12.97 3.34
N THR A 433 23.56 -13.59 2.45
CA THR A 433 24.07 -14.25 1.23
C THR A 433 23.77 -13.37 0.02
N GLN A 434 24.77 -13.11 -0.81
CA GLN A 434 24.55 -12.42 -2.09
C GLN A 434 23.87 -13.38 -3.08
N THR A 435 22.66 -13.06 -3.51
CA THR A 435 21.85 -13.90 -4.43
C THR A 435 21.95 -13.46 -5.88
N SER A 436 22.19 -12.16 -6.11
CA SER A 436 22.57 -11.60 -7.41
C SER A 436 23.48 -10.37 -7.21
N ALA A 437 23.98 -9.77 -8.29
CA ALA A 437 24.86 -8.60 -8.18
C ALA A 437 24.17 -7.47 -7.41
N GLY A 438 24.79 -7.03 -6.31
CA GLY A 438 24.24 -6.01 -5.42
C GLY A 438 23.13 -6.45 -4.46
N VAL A 439 22.50 -7.62 -4.65
CA VAL A 439 21.35 -8.08 -3.86
C VAL A 439 21.75 -9.13 -2.84
N TRP A 440 21.39 -8.88 -1.57
CA TRP A 440 21.74 -9.71 -0.42
C TRP A 440 20.49 -10.11 0.35
N GLU A 441 20.43 -11.37 0.77
CA GLU A 441 19.26 -11.96 1.44
C GLU A 441 19.66 -12.70 2.74
N ALA A 442 18.76 -12.67 3.72
CA ALA A 442 18.83 -13.51 4.94
C ALA A 442 17.44 -13.71 5.56
N ASP A 443 17.24 -14.87 6.16
CA ASP A 443 16.04 -15.18 6.95
C ASP A 443 16.24 -14.78 8.42
N VAL A 444 15.31 -13.98 8.96
CA VAL A 444 15.31 -13.53 10.35
C VAL A 444 14.11 -14.12 11.08
N THR A 445 14.31 -14.87 12.17
CA THR A 445 13.20 -15.39 12.98
C THR A 445 12.62 -14.30 13.88
N LEU A 446 11.33 -14.02 13.76
CA LEU A 446 10.64 -13.03 14.57
C LEU A 446 10.33 -13.55 15.99
N PRO A 447 10.32 -12.70 17.02
CA PRO A 447 9.93 -13.10 18.37
C PRO A 447 8.47 -13.55 18.47
N ALA A 448 8.18 -14.41 19.45
CA ALA A 448 6.82 -14.89 19.75
C ALA A 448 5.92 -13.86 20.48
N LEU A 449 6.29 -12.57 20.45
CA LEU A 449 5.58 -11.48 21.13
C LEU A 449 5.47 -10.26 20.20
N ALA A 450 4.22 -9.84 20.01
CA ALA A 450 3.85 -8.67 19.21
C ALA A 450 4.48 -7.39 19.78
N ASP A 451 5.14 -6.63 18.91
CA ASP A 451 5.92 -5.43 19.24
C ASP A 451 6.43 -4.77 17.94
N THR A 452 6.95 -3.55 18.04
CA THR A 452 7.79 -2.98 16.97
C THR A 452 9.23 -3.43 17.20
N ARG A 453 9.81 -4.09 16.21
CA ARG A 453 11.20 -4.57 16.20
C ARG A 453 12.09 -3.66 15.37
N ARG A 454 13.36 -3.57 15.72
CA ARG A 454 14.36 -2.83 14.94
C ARG A 454 15.16 -3.80 14.08
N LEU A 455 15.12 -3.63 12.77
CA LEU A 455 15.91 -4.43 11.83
C LEU A 455 17.05 -3.59 11.28
N THR A 456 18.29 -4.03 11.48
CA THR A 456 19.48 -3.33 11.00
C THR A 456 20.30 -4.24 10.09
N VAL A 457 20.67 -3.74 8.91
CA VAL A 457 21.66 -4.38 8.01
C VAL A 457 22.93 -3.56 7.99
N ARG A 458 24.08 -4.20 8.19
CA ARG A 458 25.42 -3.61 8.10
C ARG A 458 26.15 -4.14 6.88
N ALA A 459 26.63 -3.24 6.03
CA ALA A 459 27.67 -3.49 5.04
C ALA A 459 29.05 -3.15 5.64
N SER A 460 30.04 -4.01 5.38
CA SER A 460 31.44 -3.81 5.78
C SER A 460 32.38 -4.24 4.66
N SER A 461 33.36 -3.41 4.33
CA SER A 461 34.45 -3.70 3.38
C SER A 461 35.75 -3.01 3.83
N SER A 462 36.82 -3.14 3.06
CA SER A 462 38.07 -2.39 3.24
C SER A 462 37.92 -0.86 3.14
N GLU A 463 36.81 -0.35 2.59
CA GLU A 463 36.48 1.08 2.54
C GLU A 463 35.93 1.60 3.88
N GLY A 464 35.30 0.74 4.68
CA GLY A 464 34.65 1.11 5.93
C GLY A 464 33.41 0.28 6.22
N SER A 465 32.43 0.87 6.89
CA SER A 465 31.16 0.23 7.20
C SER A 465 30.00 1.22 7.16
N SER A 466 28.85 0.76 6.67
CA SER A 466 27.59 1.52 6.65
C SER A 466 26.46 0.64 7.16
N GLU A 467 25.46 1.25 7.80
CA GLU A 467 24.30 0.57 8.37
C GLU A 467 23.01 1.19 7.82
N HIS A 468 22.01 0.37 7.56
CA HIS A 468 20.62 0.79 7.36
C HIS A 468 19.76 0.18 8.45
N THR A 469 18.88 0.98 9.06
CA THR A 469 17.97 0.53 10.11
C THR A 469 16.55 0.93 9.72
N ILE A 470 15.63 -0.02 9.83
CA ILE A 470 14.18 0.18 9.70
C ILE A 470 13.49 -0.41 10.93
N ASP A 471 12.22 -0.06 11.13
CA ASP A 471 11.38 -0.80 12.08
C ASP A 471 10.62 -1.93 11.34
N VAL A 472 10.08 -2.89 12.10
CA VAL A 472 9.25 -3.99 11.62
C VAL A 472 8.11 -4.21 12.61
N ILE A 473 6.87 -4.21 12.15
CA ILE A 473 5.69 -4.41 13.01
C ILE A 473 5.40 -5.92 13.12
N VAL A 474 5.43 -6.47 14.33
CA VAL A 474 5.11 -7.89 14.60
C VAL A 474 3.80 -7.99 15.39
N GLN A 475 2.87 -8.86 14.97
CA GLN A 475 1.54 -9.04 15.56
C GLN A 475 1.13 -10.50 15.74
#